data_AF-A0A1F8P8M1-F1
#
_entry.id   AF-A0A1F8P8M1-F1
#
_cell.length_a   1.000
_cell.length_b   1.000
_cell.length_c   1.000
_cell.angle_alpha   90.00
_cell.angle_beta   90.00
_cell.angle_gamma   90.00
#
_symmetry.space_group_name_H-M   'P 1'
#
loop_
_entity.id
_entity.type
_entity.pdbx_description
1 polymer ?
#
loop_
_entity_poly.entity_id
_entity_poly.type
_entity_poly.pdbx_seq_one_letter_code
_entity_poly.pdbx_strand_id
1 'polypeptide(L)' 'MITINCPKCGADSRLSLIQSSYHGPHKCWKCRALYTIKIEHNQVISLEPLSQEELDKQRQIEELKSKFGRQQFPND' A
#
# COMPACT_ATOMS: atom_id res chain seq x y z
N MET A 1 10.17 3.60 -16.45
CA MET A 1 10.90 3.82 -15.19
C MET A 1 10.16 4.91 -14.44
N ILE A 2 9.74 4.67 -13.20
CA ILE A 2 8.85 5.54 -12.42
C ILE A 2 9.66 6.11 -11.27
N THR A 3 9.62 7.43 -11.08
CA THR A 3 10.31 8.11 -9.98
C THR A 3 9.31 8.43 -8.89
N ILE A 4 9.60 7.97 -7.68
CA ILE A 4 8.80 8.20 -6.47
C ILE A 4 9.65 9.07 -5.54
N ASN A 5 9.10 10.20 -5.11
CA ASN A 5 9.72 11.04 -4.10
C ASN A 5 9.01 10.84 -2.76
N CYS A 6 9.77 10.57 -1.70
CA CYS A 6 9.20 10.43 -0.36
C CYS A 6 8.99 11.81 0.28
N PRO A 7 7.75 12.21 0.63
CA PRO A 7 7.45 13.54 1.16
C PRO A 7 8.00 13.77 2.57
N LYS A 8 8.34 12.72 3.32
CA LYS A 8 8.89 12.85 4.69
C LYS A 8 10.40 13.02 4.74
N CYS A 9 11.15 12.44 3.79
CA CYS A 9 12.63 12.46 3.84
C CYS A 9 13.29 12.95 2.54
N GLY A 10 12.50 13.24 1.50
CA GLY A 10 12.98 13.72 0.21
C GLY A 10 13.72 12.67 -0.63
N ALA A 11 13.80 11.42 -0.19
CA ALA A 11 14.48 10.37 -0.94
C ALA A 11 13.77 10.10 -2.27
N ASP A 12 14.54 10.03 -3.35
CA ASP A 12 14.08 9.49 -4.63
C ASP A 12 14.19 7.96 -4.61
N SER A 13 13.25 7.32 -5.29
CA SER A 13 13.26 5.89 -5.55
C SER A 13 12.78 5.66 -6.97
N ARG A 14 13.55 4.91 -7.75
CA ARG A 14 13.18 4.55 -9.12
C ARG A 14 12.67 3.11 -9.11
N LEU A 15 11.48 2.87 -9.63
CA LEU A 15 10.94 1.53 -9.79
C LEU A 15 10.37 1.30 -11.20
N SER A 16 10.34 0.04 -11.61
CA SER A 16 9.73 -0.39 -12.87
C SER A 16 8.58 -1.32 -12.51
N LEU A 17 7.35 -0.92 -12.84
CA LEU A 17 6.19 -1.79 -12.72
C LEU A 17 6.02 -2.64 -13.97
N ILE A 18 5.57 -3.87 -13.79
CA ILE A 18 5.13 -4.76 -14.87
C ILE A 18 3.78 -4.27 -15.44
N GLN A 19 2.91 -3.75 -14.57
CA GLN A 19 1.61 -3.19 -14.95
C GLN A 19 1.68 -1.65 -15.01
N SER A 20 0.92 -1.06 -15.93
CA SER A 20 0.88 0.40 -16.14
C SER A 20 0.22 1.17 -14.99
N SER A 21 -0.47 0.44 -14.10
CA SER A 21 -1.13 0.97 -12.91
C SER A 21 -0.82 0.11 -11.69
N TYR A 22 -0.73 0.75 -10.53
CA TYR A 22 -0.51 0.10 -9.24
C TYR A 22 -1.13 0.94 -8.14
N HIS A 23 -1.84 0.29 -7.23
CA HIS A 23 -2.37 0.93 -6.04
C HIS A 23 -2.10 0.03 -4.84
N GLY A 24 -1.39 0.55 -3.84
CA GLY A 24 -1.09 -0.25 -2.67
C GLY A 24 -0.14 0.43 -1.68
N PRO A 25 0.19 -0.28 -0.60
CA PRO A 25 1.12 0.22 0.41
C PRO A 25 2.55 0.29 -0.15
N HIS A 26 3.13 1.47 -0.09
CA HIS A 26 4.52 1.75 -0.40
C HIS A 26 5.29 2.11 0.86
N LYS A 27 6.41 1.43 1.07
CA LYS A 27 7.32 1.70 2.18
C LYS A 27 8.55 2.41 1.65
N CYS A 28 8.83 3.60 2.18
CA CYS A 28 10.05 4.32 1.85
C CYS A 28 11.27 3.50 2.27
N TRP A 29 12.23 3.34 1.36
CA TRP A 29 13.45 2.57 1.63
C TRP A 29 14.34 3.25 2.69
N LYS A 30 14.36 4.59 2.75
CA LYS A 30 15.22 5.38 3.64
C LYS A 30 14.61 5.58 5.03
N CYS A 31 13.45 6.25 5.12
CA CYS A 31 12.83 6.59 6.41
C CYS A 31 11.85 5.54 6.93
N ARG A 32 11.63 4.46 6.17
CA ARG A 32 10.72 3.35 6.51
C ARG A 32 9.25 3.75 6.73
N ALA A 33 8.87 4.99 6.40
CA ALA A 33 7.49 5.44 6.49
C ALA A 33 6.61 4.73 5.45
N LEU A 34 5.37 4.47 5.85
CA LEU A 34 4.35 3.79 5.07
C LEU A 34 3.44 4.82 4.43
N TYR A 35 3.19 4.63 3.14
CA TYR A 35 2.34 5.46 2.31
C TYR A 35 1.43 4.55 1.50
N THR A 36 0.26 5.04 1.11
CA THR A 36 -0.51 4.46 0.03
C THR A 36 -0.12 5.18 -1.25
N ILE A 37 0.46 4.46 -2.21
CA ILE A 37 0.82 5.02 -3.51
C ILE A 37 -0.22 4.59 -4.54
N LYS A 38 -0.64 5.55 -5.37
CA LYS A 38 -1.45 5.32 -6.56
C LYS A 38 -0.66 5.73 -7.79
N ILE A 39 -0.46 4.78 -8.70
CA ILE A 39 0.26 4.93 -9.95
C ILE A 39 -0.71 4.61 -11.09
N GLU A 40 -0.79 5.50 -12.08
CA GLU A 40 -1.53 5.29 -13.32
C GLU A 40 -0.69 5.80 -14.49
N HIS A 41 -0.72 5.08 -15.63
CA HIS A 41 0.07 5.41 -16.82
C HIS A 41 1.57 5.62 -16.50
N ASN A 42 2.14 4.77 -15.65
CA ASN A 42 3.53 4.86 -15.19
C ASN A 42 3.88 6.18 -14.47
N GLN A 43 2.89 6.93 -13.97
CA GLN A 43 3.08 8.17 -13.22
C GLN A 43 2.45 8.05 -11.83
N VAL A 44 3.12 8.63 -10.84
CA VAL A 44 2.59 8.69 -9.46
C VAL A 44 1.49 9.73 -9.43
N ILE A 45 0.26 9.29 -9.20
CA ILE A 45 -0.93 10.15 -9.12
C ILE A 45 -1.15 10.63 -7.68
N SER A 46 -0.90 9.75 -6.71
CA SER A 46 -1.09 10.07 -5.30
C SER A 46 -0.11 9.30 -4.42
N LEU A 47 0.33 9.93 -3.33
CA LEU A 47 1.18 9.31 -2.34
C LEU A 47 0.80 9.86 -0.96
N GLU A 48 -0.14 9.18 -0.32
CA GLU A 48 -0.72 9.61 0.95
C GLU A 48 -0.08 8.86 2.12
N PRO A 49 0.26 9.53 3.23
CA PRO A 49 0.78 8.84 4.41
C PRO A 49 -0.26 7.85 4.92
N LEU A 50 0.14 6.60 5.08
CA LEU A 50 -0.70 5.60 5.71
C LEU A 50 -0.60 5.82 7.21
N SER A 51 -1.55 6.59 7.75
CA SER A 51 -1.62 6.91 9.18
C SER A 51 -1.83 5.64 10.02
N GLN A 52 -1.37 5.67 11.27
CA GLN A 52 -1.54 4.55 12.21
C GLN A 52 -3.01 4.12 12.36
N GLU A 53 -3.94 5.07 12.27
CA GLU A 53 -5.38 4.78 12.32
C GLU A 53 -5.84 3.93 11.12
N GLU A 54 -5.31 4.17 9.93
CA GLU A 54 -5.65 3.38 8.73
C GLU A 54 -4.99 2.00 8.77
N LEU A 55 -3.80 1.91 9.36
CA LEU A 55 -3.13 0.64 9.65
C LEU A 55 -3.94 -0.21 10.64
N ASP A 56 -4.47 0.44 11.67
CA ASP A 56 -5.28 -0.22 12.71
C ASP A 56 -6.61 -0.71 12.15
N LYS A 57 -7.29 0.10 11.33
CA LYS A 57 -8.51 -0.31 10.61
C LYS A 57 -8.26 -1.53 9.72
N GLN A 58 -7.15 -1.57 8.97
CA GLN A 58 -6.83 -2.75 8.16
C GLN A 58 -6.58 -4.00 9.02
N ARG A 59 -5.92 -3.85 10.18
CA ARG A 59 -5.70 -4.94 11.13
C ARG A 59 -7.00 -5.45 11.73
N GLN A 60 -7.92 -4.55 12.08
CA GLN A 60 -9.26 -4.91 12.55
C GLN A 60 -10.07 -5.65 11.48
N ILE A 61 -10.01 -5.21 10.22
CA ILE A 61 -10.67 -5.90 9.10
C ILE A 61 -10.08 -7.30 8.88
N GLU A 62 -8.76 -7.47 8.95
CA GLU A 62 -8.11 -8.77 8.84
C GLU A 62 -8.47 -9.71 10.02
N GLU A 63 -8.53 -9.17 11.25
CA GLU A 63 -8.95 -9.94 12.42
C GLU A 63 -10.43 -10.35 12.32
N LEU A 64 -11.31 -9.44 11.87
CA LEU A 64 -12.71 -9.75 11.60
C LEU A 64 -12.83 -10.82 10.51
N LYS A 65 -12.13 -10.69 9.38
CA LYS A 65 -12.09 -11.73 8.33
C LYS A 65 -11.59 -13.07 8.86
N SER A 66 -10.58 -13.09 9.74
CA SER A 66 -10.08 -14.33 10.34
C SER A 66 -11.09 -14.98 11.29
N LYS A 67 -11.88 -14.17 12.02
CA LYS A 67 -12.96 -14.64 12.90
C LYS A 67 -14.19 -15.14 12.12
N PHE A 68 -14.58 -14.44 11.06
CA PHE A 68 -15.74 -14.80 10.23
C PHE A 68 -15.42 -15.83 9.13
N GLY A 69 -14.17 -15.93 8.68
CA GLY A 69 -13.74 -16.86 7.63
C GLY A 69 -13.63 -18.32 8.06
N ARG A 70 -13.86 -18.65 9.34
CA ARG A 70 -13.97 -20.05 9.82
C ARG A 70 -15.39 -20.61 9.80
N GLN A 71 -16.40 -19.83 9.41
CA GLN A 71 -17.78 -20.30 9.35
C GLN A 71 -18.37 -19.99 7.96
N GLN A 72 -18.60 -21.04 7.16
CA GLN A 72 -19.04 -21.09 5.74
C GLN A 72 -17.84 -20.99 4.77
N PHE A 73 -17.39 -22.04 4.09
CA PHE A 73 -18.14 -23.07 3.36
C PHE A 73 -17.47 -24.47 3.48
N PRO A 74 -18.24 -25.58 3.64
CA PRO A 74 -17.76 -26.91 3.25
C PRO A 74 -17.56 -26.94 1.73
N ASN A 75 -16.40 -27.38 1.25
CA ASN A 75 -16.27 -27.85 -0.12
C ASN A 75 -16.65 -29.33 -0.11
N ASP A 76 -17.67 -29.66 -0.91
CA ASP A 76 -18.01 -31.00 -1.39
C ASP A 76 -16.88 -31.55 -2.28
#